data_AF-A0A381VI98-F1
#
_entry.id   AF-A0A381VI98-F1
#
_cell.length_a   1.000
_cell.length_b   1.000
_cell.length_c   1.000
_cell.angle_alpha   90.00
_cell.angle_beta   90.00
_cell.angle_gamma   90.00
#
_symmetry.space_group_name_H-M   'P 1'
#
loop_
_entity.id
_entity.type
_entity.pdbx_description
1 polymer ?
#
loop_
_entity_poly.entity_id
_entity_poly.type
_entity_poly.pdbx_seq_one_letter_code
_entity_poly.pdbx_strand_id
1 'polypeptide(L)'
;MRKYWISFLIWILLTNLVSGSRRPQVGAKPIGLGSVFISNPEDAFGALWNPAGLVNLGKITFDYDLSQGGFSVGLPILPSLTLGTSFFDLNSTDRFIIDQATNPIGTFGSDNNQVVFSLASKFGPRLSLGANLNLTKNTQERQLPSYDLGILINATPSIRLGASLREFGDKSREPVFDLGMTWRAHRYFQLSNALDTTTWRFRVGTELSFRRLSLRYGSIFHLDGSRNWSAWSAGSSIQINSSEISYAYVEDQERENRHFISVSFTLGFPTDNETNNDNKQKIIRASHAETIANQYNLEIELLLSMIKVESAFKPDAISKSGAVGLGQLMPPTARDLGLRVPDYENITQPNHNSKIDERFNARKNLEGASRYLRMMLDRYHNNYALGISAYNAGPGRVGENVPSIRETERHVGKVLNYYYQYKSKPDLKNQDLLKLNQAIKFR
;
A
#
# COMPACT_ATOMS: atom_id res chain seq x y z
N MET A 1 -64.51 -18.64 -8.41
CA MET A 1 -63.16 -19.26 -8.47
C MET A 1 -62.42 -18.87 -9.77
N ARG A 2 -62.00 -17.60 -9.96
CA ARG A 2 -61.28 -17.17 -11.19
C ARG A 2 -60.09 -16.22 -11.00
N LYS A 3 -59.74 -15.85 -9.75
CA LYS A 3 -58.58 -14.98 -9.43
C LYS A 3 -57.30 -15.73 -8.99
N TYR A 4 -57.38 -17.01 -8.63
CA TYR A 4 -56.22 -17.76 -8.12
C TYR A 4 -55.36 -18.45 -9.20
N TRP A 5 -55.87 -18.60 -10.43
CA TRP A 5 -55.15 -19.30 -11.50
C TRP A 5 -54.01 -18.48 -12.14
N ILE A 6 -54.11 -17.15 -12.16
CA ILE A 6 -53.09 -16.28 -12.75
C ILE A 6 -51.83 -16.27 -11.86
N SER A 7 -51.99 -16.20 -10.54
CA SER A 7 -50.87 -16.26 -9.58
C SER A 7 -50.11 -17.58 -9.63
N PHE A 8 -50.82 -18.71 -9.83
CA PHE A 8 -50.20 -20.03 -9.92
C PHE A 8 -49.39 -20.20 -11.23
N LEU A 9 -49.89 -19.71 -12.36
CA LEU A 9 -49.16 -19.69 -13.63
C LEU A 9 -47.92 -18.80 -13.60
N ILE A 10 -47.98 -17.64 -12.94
CA ILE A 10 -46.80 -16.77 -12.75
C ILE A 10 -45.76 -17.44 -11.84
N TRP A 11 -46.18 -18.16 -10.80
CA TRP A 11 -45.27 -18.88 -9.91
C TRP A 11 -44.58 -20.06 -10.61
N ILE A 12 -45.30 -20.82 -11.44
CA ILE A 12 -44.72 -21.93 -12.24
C ILE A 12 -43.77 -21.41 -13.34
N LEU A 13 -44.05 -20.26 -13.95
CA LEU A 13 -43.15 -19.62 -14.93
C LEU A 13 -41.90 -18.96 -14.31
N LEU A 14 -41.80 -18.87 -12.99
CA LEU A 14 -40.65 -18.31 -12.26
C LEU A 14 -39.81 -19.35 -11.50
N THR A 15 -40.17 -20.64 -11.56
CA THR A 15 -39.56 -21.68 -10.69
C THR A 15 -38.78 -22.77 -11.42
N ASN A 16 -38.70 -22.75 -12.75
CA ASN A 16 -37.96 -23.74 -13.55
C ASN A 16 -37.20 -23.11 -14.73
N LEU A 17 -36.34 -22.12 -14.45
CA LEU A 17 -35.14 -21.88 -15.27
C LEU A 17 -33.96 -22.49 -14.52
N VAL A 18 -33.22 -23.37 -15.20
CA VAL A 18 -32.14 -24.17 -14.62
C VAL A 18 -31.09 -23.26 -14.01
N SER A 19 -30.63 -23.61 -12.80
CA SER A 19 -29.61 -22.86 -12.06
C SER A 19 -28.26 -22.93 -12.76
N GLY A 20 -28.00 -22.01 -13.70
CA GLY A 20 -26.68 -21.78 -14.25
C GLY A 20 -25.69 -21.47 -13.11
N SER A 21 -24.66 -22.31 -12.98
CA SER A 21 -23.65 -22.16 -11.93
C SER A 21 -22.90 -20.83 -12.10
N ARG A 22 -23.25 -19.85 -11.25
CA ARG A 22 -22.55 -18.55 -11.14
C ARG A 22 -21.06 -18.81 -10.92
N ARG A 23 -20.19 -17.94 -11.45
CA ARG A 23 -18.73 -18.07 -11.26
C ARG A 23 -18.40 -18.30 -9.77
N PRO A 24 -17.67 -19.36 -9.41
CA PRO A 24 -17.34 -19.63 -8.02
C PRO A 24 -16.34 -18.61 -7.46
N GLN A 25 -16.39 -18.42 -6.15
CA GLN A 25 -15.58 -17.42 -5.45
C GLN A 25 -14.15 -17.96 -5.26
N VAL A 26 -13.20 -17.51 -6.07
CA VAL A 26 -11.80 -17.98 -6.05
C VAL A 26 -10.85 -17.03 -5.32
N GLY A 27 -9.75 -17.60 -4.82
CA GLY A 27 -8.68 -16.94 -4.06
C GLY A 27 -8.94 -17.02 -2.55
N ALA A 28 -8.05 -17.68 -1.80
CA ALA A 28 -8.20 -17.77 -0.33
C ALA A 28 -8.14 -16.38 0.34
N LYS A 29 -7.38 -15.43 -0.24
CA LYS A 29 -7.30 -14.03 0.22
C LYS A 29 -8.66 -13.31 0.21
N PRO A 30 -9.38 -13.15 -0.92
CA PRO A 30 -10.71 -12.55 -0.93
C PRO A 30 -11.75 -13.34 -0.15
N ILE A 31 -11.71 -14.68 -0.20
CA ILE A 31 -12.66 -15.54 0.52
C ILE A 31 -12.56 -15.34 2.04
N GLY A 32 -11.33 -15.34 2.60
CA GLY A 32 -11.11 -15.13 4.03
C GLY A 32 -11.53 -13.76 4.56
N LEU A 33 -11.70 -12.77 3.68
CA LEU A 33 -12.20 -11.42 3.96
C LEU A 33 -13.74 -11.31 3.84
N GLY A 34 -14.47 -12.42 3.75
CA GLY A 34 -15.93 -12.41 3.56
C GLY A 34 -16.34 -11.96 2.16
N SER A 35 -15.46 -12.13 1.16
CA SER A 35 -15.76 -11.86 -0.25
C SER A 35 -16.13 -10.39 -0.56
N VAL A 36 -15.56 -9.43 0.19
CA VAL A 36 -15.74 -7.96 0.04
C VAL A 36 -14.79 -7.29 -0.98
N PHE A 37 -14.11 -8.07 -1.82
CA PHE A 37 -12.94 -7.62 -2.60
C PHE A 37 -13.22 -6.55 -3.67
N ILE A 38 -14.49 -6.22 -3.92
CA ILE A 38 -15.01 -5.27 -4.92
C ILE A 38 -14.29 -3.92 -4.92
N SER A 39 -13.84 -3.43 -3.76
CA SER A 39 -13.17 -2.12 -3.61
C SER A 39 -11.68 -2.22 -3.25
N ASN A 40 -11.14 -3.43 -3.07
CA ASN A 40 -9.72 -3.66 -2.86
C ASN A 40 -9.20 -4.96 -3.50
N PRO A 41 -9.28 -5.13 -4.84
CA PRO A 41 -8.58 -6.22 -5.49
C PRO A 41 -7.06 -5.98 -5.43
N GLU A 42 -6.33 -6.93 -4.85
CA GLU A 42 -4.88 -6.85 -4.59
C GLU A 42 -4.08 -8.03 -5.17
N ASP A 43 -4.75 -8.92 -5.90
CA ASP A 43 -4.19 -10.11 -6.57
C ASP A 43 -4.79 -10.22 -7.99
N ALA A 44 -4.33 -11.18 -8.81
CA ALA A 44 -4.78 -11.36 -10.19
C ALA A 44 -6.20 -11.97 -10.25
N PHE A 45 -6.55 -12.88 -9.33
CA PHE A 45 -7.95 -13.31 -9.14
C PHE A 45 -8.89 -12.13 -8.84
N GLY A 46 -8.37 -11.03 -8.28
CA GLY A 46 -9.04 -9.76 -8.08
C GLY A 46 -9.82 -9.23 -9.29
N ALA A 47 -9.39 -9.52 -10.52
CA ALA A 47 -10.10 -9.09 -11.72
C ALA A 47 -11.49 -9.73 -11.89
N LEU A 48 -11.74 -10.86 -11.24
CA LEU A 48 -13.01 -11.60 -11.28
C LEU A 48 -14.02 -11.02 -10.29
N TRP A 49 -13.54 -10.29 -9.29
CA TRP A 49 -14.32 -9.54 -8.31
C TRP A 49 -14.64 -8.13 -8.84
N ASN A 50 -13.61 -7.42 -9.31
CA ASN A 50 -13.71 -6.14 -10.01
C ASN A 50 -12.50 -5.96 -10.95
N PRO A 51 -12.68 -6.00 -12.29
CA PRO A 51 -11.56 -5.93 -13.23
C PRO A 51 -10.74 -4.64 -13.14
N ALA A 52 -11.33 -3.52 -12.69
CA ALA A 52 -10.59 -2.26 -12.50
C ALA A 52 -9.49 -2.34 -11.43
N GLY A 53 -9.48 -3.36 -10.58
CA GLY A 53 -8.42 -3.56 -9.58
C GLY A 53 -7.13 -4.15 -10.12
N LEU A 54 -7.12 -4.70 -11.34
CA LEU A 54 -5.91 -5.32 -11.90
C LEU A 54 -4.78 -4.29 -12.10
N VAL A 55 -5.08 -2.99 -12.22
CA VAL A 55 -4.05 -1.90 -12.23
C VAL A 55 -3.42 -1.61 -10.86
N ASN A 56 -3.85 -2.31 -9.79
CA ASN A 56 -3.16 -2.28 -8.49
C ASN A 56 -1.92 -3.21 -8.49
N LEU A 57 -1.81 -4.14 -9.45
CA LEU A 57 -0.64 -4.99 -9.61
C LEU A 57 0.52 -4.18 -10.17
N GLY A 58 1.55 -3.96 -9.34
CA GLY A 58 2.77 -3.24 -9.75
C GLY A 58 3.77 -4.12 -10.53
N LYS A 59 3.57 -5.44 -10.56
CA LYS A 59 4.47 -6.46 -11.11
C LYS A 59 3.65 -7.56 -11.77
N ILE A 60 4.29 -8.46 -12.52
CA ILE A 60 3.61 -9.65 -13.03
C ILE A 60 3.24 -10.52 -11.82
N THR A 61 1.97 -10.85 -11.68
CA THR A 61 1.46 -11.67 -10.57
C THR A 61 0.78 -12.90 -11.13
N PHE A 62 1.19 -14.08 -10.66
CA PHE A 62 0.58 -15.36 -10.93
C PHE A 62 -0.11 -15.87 -9.67
N ASP A 63 -1.39 -16.21 -9.75
CA ASP A 63 -2.12 -16.86 -8.66
C ASP A 63 -2.57 -18.25 -9.07
N TYR A 64 -2.52 -19.19 -8.11
CA TYR A 64 -3.13 -20.50 -8.23
C TYR A 64 -3.99 -20.78 -6.99
N ASP A 65 -5.26 -21.13 -7.20
CA ASP A 65 -6.18 -21.59 -6.17
C ASP A 65 -6.14 -23.12 -6.13
N LEU A 66 -5.48 -23.68 -5.11
CA LEU A 66 -5.32 -25.12 -4.97
C LEU A 66 -6.66 -25.81 -4.68
N SER A 67 -7.60 -25.09 -4.06
CA SER A 67 -8.89 -25.62 -3.60
C SER A 67 -9.97 -25.64 -4.66
N GLN A 68 -9.86 -24.79 -5.68
CA GLN A 68 -10.80 -24.74 -6.81
C GLN A 68 -10.13 -24.96 -8.18
N GLY A 69 -8.81 -25.20 -8.23
CA GLY A 69 -8.05 -25.37 -9.47
C GLY A 69 -8.15 -24.20 -10.45
N GLY A 70 -8.26 -22.98 -9.91
CA GLY A 70 -8.17 -21.76 -10.69
C GLY A 70 -6.71 -21.34 -10.89
N PHE A 71 -6.42 -20.74 -12.03
CA PHE A 71 -5.16 -20.06 -12.32
C PHE A 71 -5.44 -18.65 -12.82
N SER A 72 -4.65 -17.67 -12.41
CA SER A 72 -4.75 -16.29 -12.92
C SER A 72 -3.36 -15.70 -13.12
N VAL A 73 -3.21 -14.85 -14.14
CA VAL A 73 -2.02 -14.03 -14.33
C VAL A 73 -2.42 -12.59 -14.66
N GLY A 74 -1.83 -11.65 -13.93
CA GLY A 74 -1.87 -10.22 -14.20
C GLY A 74 -0.54 -9.74 -14.77
N LEU A 75 -0.60 -9.00 -15.87
CA LEU A 75 0.53 -8.53 -16.69
C LEU A 75 0.48 -7.00 -16.81
N PRO A 76 1.19 -6.23 -15.95
CA PRO A 76 1.29 -4.78 -16.10
C PRO A 76 2.12 -4.44 -17.35
N ILE A 77 1.46 -3.87 -18.37
CA ILE A 77 2.08 -3.53 -19.65
C ILE A 77 2.60 -2.08 -19.63
N LEU A 78 1.87 -1.19 -18.96
CA LEU A 78 2.25 0.21 -18.72
C LEU A 78 1.90 0.59 -17.27
N PRO A 79 2.46 1.68 -16.71
CA PRO A 79 2.10 2.19 -15.38
C PRO A 79 0.61 2.58 -15.19
N SER A 80 -0.16 2.57 -16.28
CA SER A 80 -1.59 2.84 -16.33
C SER A 80 -2.41 1.75 -17.05
N LEU A 81 -1.81 0.63 -17.46
CA LEU A 81 -2.47 -0.41 -18.26
C LEU A 81 -2.01 -1.82 -17.83
N THR A 82 -2.95 -2.64 -17.40
CA THR A 82 -2.70 -4.03 -17.01
C THR A 82 -3.63 -4.95 -17.80
N LEU A 83 -3.04 -5.98 -18.42
CA LEU A 83 -3.77 -7.10 -19.02
C LEU A 83 -3.83 -8.25 -18.02
N GLY A 84 -4.79 -9.14 -18.15
CA GLY A 84 -4.81 -10.39 -17.40
C GLY A 84 -5.50 -11.51 -18.15
N THR A 85 -5.25 -12.73 -17.71
CA THR A 85 -6.05 -13.89 -18.09
C THR A 85 -6.20 -14.82 -16.91
N SER A 86 -7.39 -15.43 -16.77
CA SER A 86 -7.66 -16.45 -15.76
C SER A 86 -8.26 -17.68 -16.42
N PHE A 87 -7.83 -18.85 -15.96
CA PHE A 87 -8.33 -20.16 -16.40
C PHE A 87 -8.93 -20.89 -15.20
N PHE A 88 -10.10 -21.49 -15.40
CA PHE A 88 -10.77 -22.32 -14.42
C PHE A 88 -11.15 -23.65 -15.03
N ASP A 89 -10.58 -24.73 -14.49
CA ASP A 89 -11.20 -26.04 -14.52
C ASP A 89 -12.17 -26.08 -13.34
N LEU A 90 -13.47 -26.17 -13.61
CA LEU A 90 -14.56 -26.26 -12.63
C LEU A 90 -15.26 -27.62 -12.68
N ASN A 91 -14.50 -28.70 -12.91
CA ASN A 91 -15.00 -30.07 -12.71
C ASN A 91 -15.55 -30.21 -11.27
N SER A 92 -16.76 -30.75 -11.15
CA SER A 92 -17.61 -30.64 -9.94
C SER A 92 -17.62 -31.90 -9.07
N THR A 93 -16.60 -32.74 -9.16
CA THR A 93 -16.39 -33.91 -8.28
C THR A 93 -14.93 -33.93 -7.84
N ASP A 94 -14.72 -34.00 -6.53
CA ASP A 94 -13.47 -34.23 -5.82
C ASP A 94 -12.29 -33.30 -6.16
N ARG A 95 -12.04 -32.34 -5.27
CA ARG A 95 -10.72 -31.70 -5.11
C ARG A 95 -10.20 -31.69 -3.67
N PHE A 96 -11.09 -31.75 -2.68
CA PHE A 96 -10.77 -31.97 -1.27
C PHE A 96 -11.82 -32.91 -0.66
N ILE A 97 -11.38 -33.85 0.20
CA ILE A 97 -12.14 -35.04 0.67
C ILE A 97 -12.28 -36.07 -0.50
N ILE A 98 -12.12 -37.40 -0.35
CA ILE A 98 -12.07 -38.31 0.82
C ILE A 98 -10.65 -38.90 1.06
N ASP A 99 -10.38 -39.30 2.30
CA ASP A 99 -9.20 -40.07 2.75
C ASP A 99 -9.11 -41.49 2.15
N GLN A 100 -7.96 -41.81 1.54
CA GLN A 100 -7.25 -43.07 1.77
C GLN A 100 -5.74 -42.83 1.82
N ALA A 101 -5.04 -43.57 2.69
CA ALA A 101 -3.61 -43.38 2.91
C ALA A 101 -2.75 -43.75 1.68
N THR A 102 -1.87 -42.83 1.28
CA THR A 102 -0.67 -43.05 0.44
C THR A 102 -0.84 -43.46 -1.03
N ASN A 103 -1.35 -42.56 -1.89
CA ASN A 103 -0.94 -42.52 -3.31
C ASN A 103 -1.08 -41.08 -3.90
N PRO A 104 -0.07 -40.47 -4.57
CA PRO A 104 -0.10 -39.05 -4.92
C PRO A 104 -0.41 -38.72 -6.40
N ILE A 105 -0.85 -39.69 -7.22
CA ILE A 105 -1.15 -39.48 -8.66
C ILE A 105 -2.29 -40.40 -9.14
N GLY A 106 -3.43 -39.82 -9.55
CA GLY A 106 -4.63 -40.50 -10.02
C GLY A 106 -5.52 -39.58 -10.88
N THR A 107 -6.42 -40.15 -11.68
CA THR A 107 -7.01 -39.49 -12.88
C THR A 107 -8.52 -39.20 -12.76
N PHE A 108 -9.00 -38.12 -13.39
CA PHE A 108 -10.35 -37.56 -13.23
C PHE A 108 -11.01 -37.06 -14.54
N GLY A 109 -12.31 -36.74 -14.44
CA GLY A 109 -13.11 -35.90 -15.35
C GLY A 109 -14.59 -35.91 -14.91
N SER A 110 -15.50 -35.01 -15.32
CA SER A 110 -15.44 -33.69 -16.00
C SER A 110 -16.86 -33.06 -15.95
N ASP A 111 -17.24 -31.90 -16.52
CA ASP A 111 -16.56 -30.82 -17.27
C ASP A 111 -17.25 -29.48 -16.92
N ASN A 112 -16.50 -28.43 -16.59
CA ASN A 112 -16.91 -27.05 -16.85
C ASN A 112 -15.66 -26.17 -16.91
N ASN A 113 -15.34 -25.59 -18.06
CA ASN A 113 -14.11 -24.81 -18.24
C ASN A 113 -14.42 -23.34 -18.54
N GLN A 114 -13.76 -22.38 -17.86
CA GLN A 114 -13.88 -20.95 -18.16
C GLN A 114 -12.51 -20.30 -18.40
N VAL A 115 -12.41 -19.54 -19.48
CA VAL A 115 -11.32 -18.59 -19.73
C VAL A 115 -11.85 -17.18 -19.57
N VAL A 116 -11.13 -16.33 -18.84
CA VAL A 116 -11.46 -14.92 -18.63
C VAL A 116 -10.30 -14.07 -19.11
N PHE A 117 -10.53 -13.20 -20.10
CA PHE A 117 -9.56 -12.21 -20.54
C PHE A 117 -9.88 -10.85 -19.90
N SER A 118 -8.91 -10.25 -19.23
CA SER A 118 -9.08 -9.04 -18.44
C SER A 118 -8.28 -7.87 -19.01
N LEU A 119 -8.88 -6.69 -19.03
CA LEU A 119 -8.27 -5.42 -19.43
C LEU A 119 -8.59 -4.37 -18.36
N ALA A 120 -7.57 -3.73 -17.80
CA ALA A 120 -7.75 -2.69 -16.79
C ALA A 120 -6.85 -1.48 -17.10
N SER A 121 -7.40 -0.26 -16.92
CA SER A 121 -6.71 0.99 -17.21
C SER A 121 -6.97 2.06 -16.15
N LYS A 122 -5.97 2.90 -15.90
CA LYS A 122 -5.94 3.90 -14.84
C LYS A 122 -5.97 5.32 -15.41
N PHE A 123 -6.98 6.08 -15.03
CA PHE A 123 -7.27 7.43 -15.53
C PHE A 123 -6.90 8.46 -14.45
N GLY A 124 -5.64 8.89 -14.48
CA GLY A 124 -5.07 9.81 -13.49
C GLY A 124 -4.89 9.18 -12.10
N PRO A 125 -4.89 9.98 -11.02
CA PRO A 125 -4.60 9.46 -9.68
C PRO A 125 -5.79 8.76 -8.99
N ARG A 126 -7.03 9.04 -9.40
CA ARG A 126 -8.24 8.62 -8.66
C ARG A 126 -9.08 7.53 -9.31
N LEU A 127 -9.19 7.48 -10.64
CA LEU A 127 -10.10 6.56 -11.33
C LEU A 127 -9.34 5.38 -11.96
N SER A 128 -9.87 4.18 -11.80
CA SER A 128 -9.52 3.02 -12.61
C SER A 128 -10.79 2.40 -13.19
N LEU A 129 -10.71 1.91 -14.43
CA LEU A 129 -11.76 1.16 -15.11
C LEU A 129 -11.21 -0.20 -15.54
N GLY A 130 -12.08 -1.18 -15.70
CA GLY A 130 -11.70 -2.47 -16.28
C GLY A 130 -12.89 -3.23 -16.86
N ALA A 131 -12.58 -4.21 -17.71
CA ALA A 131 -13.53 -5.09 -18.36
C ALA A 131 -12.98 -6.52 -18.45
N ASN A 132 -13.88 -7.51 -18.42
CA ASN A 132 -13.59 -8.89 -18.74
C ASN A 132 -14.39 -9.37 -19.96
N LEU A 133 -13.79 -10.26 -20.75
CA LEU A 133 -14.49 -11.18 -21.65
C LEU A 133 -14.41 -12.59 -21.06
N ASN A 134 -15.56 -13.18 -20.80
CA ASN A 134 -15.71 -14.49 -20.19
C ASN A 134 -16.14 -15.52 -21.26
N LEU A 135 -15.32 -16.54 -21.51
CA LEU A 135 -15.63 -17.66 -22.40
C LEU A 135 -15.81 -18.93 -21.58
N THR A 136 -17.05 -19.38 -21.43
CA THR A 136 -17.40 -20.61 -20.68
C THR A 136 -17.72 -21.75 -21.64
N LYS A 137 -17.17 -22.94 -21.38
CA LYS A 137 -17.48 -24.19 -22.05
C LYS A 137 -18.01 -25.19 -21.02
N ASN A 138 -19.31 -25.44 -21.09
CA ASN A 138 -19.96 -26.61 -20.51
C ASN A 138 -20.02 -27.70 -21.61
N THR A 139 -19.97 -29.00 -21.27
CA THR A 139 -20.16 -30.08 -22.26
C THR A 139 -21.62 -30.44 -22.50
N GLN A 140 -22.54 -30.01 -21.63
CA GLN A 140 -23.98 -30.23 -21.81
C GLN A 140 -24.66 -29.09 -22.58
N GLU A 141 -24.14 -27.86 -22.52
CA GLU A 141 -24.76 -26.68 -23.15
C GLU A 141 -23.76 -25.71 -23.82
N ARG A 142 -24.17 -25.14 -24.95
CA ARG A 142 -23.43 -24.09 -25.67
C ARG A 142 -23.73 -22.71 -25.06
N GLN A 143 -22.98 -22.34 -24.02
CA GLN A 143 -23.10 -21.01 -23.41
C GLN A 143 -22.58 -19.90 -24.33
N LEU A 144 -23.12 -18.69 -24.14
CA LEU A 144 -22.69 -17.47 -24.82
C LEU A 144 -21.51 -16.83 -24.08
N PRO A 145 -20.69 -15.97 -24.72
CA PRO A 145 -19.76 -15.13 -24.00
C PRO A 145 -20.51 -14.21 -23.05
N SER A 146 -20.01 -14.08 -21.82
CA SER A 146 -20.46 -13.04 -20.88
C SER A 146 -19.34 -12.03 -20.63
N TYR A 147 -19.69 -10.91 -20.01
CA TYR A 147 -18.81 -9.78 -19.80
C TYR A 147 -18.88 -9.33 -18.35
N ASP A 148 -17.77 -8.77 -17.86
CA ASP A 148 -17.75 -8.02 -16.60
C ASP A 148 -17.26 -6.60 -16.87
N LEU A 149 -17.75 -5.64 -16.08
CA LEU A 149 -17.27 -4.25 -16.04
C LEU A 149 -16.97 -3.88 -14.59
N GLY A 150 -15.94 -3.05 -14.42
CA GLY A 150 -15.42 -2.66 -13.12
C GLY A 150 -15.01 -1.20 -13.06
N ILE A 151 -15.21 -0.58 -11.90
CA ILE A 151 -14.81 0.78 -11.58
C ILE A 151 -14.16 0.78 -10.18
N LEU A 152 -13.06 1.52 -10.01
CA LEU A 152 -12.50 1.88 -8.72
C LEU A 152 -12.26 3.38 -8.63
N ILE A 153 -12.56 3.97 -7.46
CA ILE A 153 -12.35 5.39 -7.17
C ILE A 153 -11.60 5.55 -5.85
N ASN A 154 -10.36 6.05 -5.90
CA ASN A 154 -9.62 6.51 -4.72
C ASN A 154 -10.22 7.86 -4.27
N ALA A 155 -11.25 7.83 -3.43
CA ALA A 155 -11.96 9.01 -2.95
C ALA A 155 -11.07 9.86 -2.02
N THR A 156 -10.32 9.20 -1.13
CA THR A 156 -9.27 9.82 -0.30
C THR A 156 -8.05 8.88 -0.24
N PRO A 157 -6.90 9.29 0.34
CA PRO A 157 -5.75 8.39 0.54
C PRO A 157 -6.06 7.15 1.39
N SER A 158 -7.12 7.19 2.20
CA SER A 158 -7.56 6.09 3.07
C SER A 158 -8.87 5.43 2.64
N ILE A 159 -9.62 5.98 1.69
CA ILE A 159 -10.94 5.47 1.27
C ILE A 159 -10.93 5.18 -0.23
N ARG A 160 -11.16 3.92 -0.59
CA ARG A 160 -11.46 3.51 -1.97
C ARG A 160 -12.91 3.01 -2.08
N LEU A 161 -13.59 3.45 -3.12
CA LEU A 161 -14.89 2.94 -3.54
C LEU A 161 -14.71 2.02 -4.75
N GLY A 162 -15.59 1.02 -4.90
CA GLY A 162 -15.61 0.13 -6.05
C GLY A 162 -17.03 -0.24 -6.45
N ALA A 163 -17.21 -0.48 -7.74
CA ALA A 163 -18.43 -1.03 -8.31
C ALA A 163 -18.07 -2.05 -9.38
N SER A 164 -18.82 -3.14 -9.50
CA SER A 164 -18.70 -4.08 -10.62
C SER A 164 -20.04 -4.64 -11.06
N LEU A 165 -20.19 -4.82 -12.37
CA LEU A 165 -21.29 -5.51 -13.02
C LEU A 165 -20.72 -6.76 -13.67
N ARG A 166 -21.15 -7.96 -13.28
CA ARG A 166 -20.58 -9.23 -13.74
C ARG A 166 -21.60 -10.14 -14.41
N GLU A 167 -21.10 -11.07 -15.21
CA GLU A 167 -21.85 -12.12 -15.91
C GLU A 167 -22.95 -11.61 -16.87
N PHE A 168 -22.86 -10.36 -17.36
CA PHE A 168 -23.86 -9.81 -18.29
C PHE A 168 -23.61 -10.24 -19.74
N GLY A 169 -24.65 -10.22 -20.58
CA GLY A 169 -24.58 -10.56 -22.01
C GLY A 169 -24.98 -12.01 -22.34
N ASP A 170 -24.64 -12.96 -21.47
CA ASP A 170 -25.18 -14.33 -21.52
C ASP A 170 -26.62 -14.31 -20.98
N LYS A 171 -27.60 -14.58 -21.86
CA LYS A 171 -29.03 -14.56 -21.50
C LYS A 171 -29.46 -15.71 -20.59
N SER A 172 -28.59 -16.69 -20.33
CA SER A 172 -28.85 -17.77 -19.36
C SER A 172 -28.54 -17.38 -17.91
N ARG A 173 -27.91 -16.21 -17.68
CA ARG A 173 -27.47 -15.75 -16.35
C ARG A 173 -28.09 -14.39 -16.01
N GLU A 174 -28.43 -14.19 -14.74
CA GLU A 174 -28.72 -12.86 -14.21
C GLU A 174 -27.43 -12.12 -13.89
N PRO A 175 -27.28 -10.84 -14.31
CA PRO A 175 -26.08 -10.08 -14.02
C PRO A 175 -25.99 -9.71 -12.53
N VAL A 176 -24.79 -9.85 -11.96
CA VAL A 176 -24.53 -9.49 -10.55
C VAL A 176 -23.98 -8.08 -10.48
N PHE A 177 -24.70 -7.16 -9.82
CA PHE A 177 -24.19 -5.83 -9.51
C PHE A 177 -23.74 -5.74 -8.06
N ASP A 178 -22.48 -5.36 -7.87
CA ASP A 178 -21.80 -5.21 -6.59
C ASP A 178 -21.35 -3.76 -6.39
N LEU A 179 -21.64 -3.21 -5.21
CA LEU A 179 -21.03 -1.97 -4.70
C LEU A 179 -20.14 -2.28 -3.50
N GLY A 180 -19.06 -1.53 -3.29
CA GLY A 180 -18.21 -1.70 -2.11
C GLY A 180 -17.38 -0.50 -1.72
N MET A 181 -16.96 -0.48 -0.46
CA MET A 181 -16.04 0.50 0.11
C MET A 181 -14.94 -0.20 0.90
N THR A 182 -13.74 0.38 0.85
CA THR A 182 -12.58 -0.01 1.66
C THR A 182 -12.05 1.23 2.37
N TRP A 183 -11.98 1.16 3.71
CA TRP A 183 -11.36 2.16 4.56
C TRP A 183 -10.09 1.59 5.23
N ARG A 184 -8.93 2.11 4.82
CA ARG A 184 -7.63 1.83 5.44
C ARG A 184 -7.36 2.88 6.51
N ALA A 185 -7.93 2.65 7.70
CA ALA A 185 -7.80 3.56 8.84
C ALA A 185 -6.36 3.65 9.38
N HIS A 186 -5.57 2.58 9.23
CA HIS A 186 -4.17 2.55 9.64
C HIS A 186 -3.33 1.67 8.71
N ARG A 187 -1.99 1.81 8.75
CA ARG A 187 -1.05 0.99 7.96
C ARG A 187 -1.05 -0.52 8.30
N TYR A 188 -1.79 -0.92 9.32
CA TYR A 188 -1.95 -2.31 9.78
C TYR A 188 -3.42 -2.75 9.86
N PHE A 189 -4.39 -1.88 9.55
CA PHE A 189 -5.81 -2.20 9.72
C PHE A 189 -6.66 -1.62 8.59
N GLN A 190 -7.49 -2.48 8.02
CA GLN A 190 -8.43 -2.19 6.96
C GLN A 190 -9.81 -2.74 7.33
N LEU A 191 -10.84 -1.93 7.11
CA LEU A 191 -12.24 -2.34 7.12
C LEU A 191 -12.79 -2.20 5.71
N SER A 192 -13.50 -3.23 5.23
CA SER A 192 -14.08 -3.28 3.90
C SER A 192 -15.50 -3.82 3.95
N ASN A 193 -16.36 -3.34 3.04
CA ASN A 193 -17.73 -3.82 2.91
C ASN A 193 -18.16 -3.91 1.44
N ALA A 194 -19.10 -4.80 1.15
CA ALA A 194 -19.71 -4.94 -0.17
C ALA A 194 -21.21 -5.27 -0.08
N LEU A 195 -22.00 -4.77 -1.01
CA LEU A 195 -23.42 -5.07 -1.19
C LEU A 195 -23.63 -5.64 -2.59
N ASP A 196 -24.05 -6.90 -2.65
CA ASP A 196 -24.59 -7.53 -3.85
C ASP A 196 -26.06 -7.09 -3.96
N THR A 197 -26.40 -6.25 -4.93
CA THR A 197 -27.77 -5.71 -5.05
C THR A 197 -28.71 -6.65 -5.80
N THR A 198 -28.18 -7.65 -6.50
CA THR A 198 -28.97 -8.67 -7.21
C THR A 198 -29.54 -9.69 -6.24
N THR A 199 -28.82 -10.03 -5.16
CA THR A 199 -29.21 -11.01 -4.13
C THR A 199 -29.32 -10.42 -2.72
N TRP A 200 -29.23 -9.10 -2.58
CA TRP A 200 -29.29 -8.38 -1.30
C TRP A 200 -28.35 -8.93 -0.22
N ARG A 201 -27.13 -9.32 -0.61
CA ARG A 201 -26.10 -9.82 0.33
C ARG A 201 -25.14 -8.71 0.73
N PHE A 202 -25.27 -8.26 1.97
CA PHE A 202 -24.31 -7.35 2.58
C PHE A 202 -23.17 -8.14 3.22
N ARG A 203 -21.93 -7.73 2.96
CA ARG A 203 -20.71 -8.37 3.45
C ARG A 203 -19.84 -7.33 4.13
N VAL A 204 -19.21 -7.74 5.23
CA VAL A 204 -18.20 -6.95 5.96
C VAL A 204 -16.97 -7.80 6.14
N GLY A 205 -15.78 -7.22 6.00
CA GLY A 205 -14.50 -7.88 6.20
C GLY A 205 -13.46 -6.96 6.80
N THR A 206 -12.58 -7.50 7.64
CA THR A 206 -11.46 -6.79 8.26
C THR A 206 -10.14 -7.49 7.95
N GLU A 207 -9.10 -6.72 7.61
CA GLU A 207 -7.73 -7.22 7.53
C GLU A 207 -6.85 -6.52 8.58
N LEU A 208 -6.05 -7.32 9.28
CA LEU A 208 -4.93 -6.91 10.13
C LEU A 208 -3.61 -7.36 9.50
N SER A 209 -2.78 -6.42 9.03
CA SER A 209 -1.56 -6.69 8.27
C SER A 209 -0.29 -6.35 9.07
N PHE A 210 0.51 -7.35 9.45
CA PHE A 210 1.71 -7.23 10.28
C PHE A 210 2.97 -7.77 9.58
N ARG A 211 3.73 -6.87 8.93
CA ARG A 211 5.00 -7.11 8.20
C ARG A 211 4.90 -8.07 7.01
N ARG A 212 4.70 -9.36 7.29
CA ARG A 212 4.63 -10.49 6.35
C ARG A 212 3.43 -11.40 6.61
N LEU A 213 2.71 -11.18 7.72
CA LEU A 213 1.50 -11.91 8.08
C LEU A 213 0.30 -10.98 7.89
N SER A 214 -0.73 -11.41 7.19
CA SER A 214 -2.06 -10.81 7.29
C SER A 214 -3.02 -11.79 7.94
N LEU A 215 -3.95 -11.27 8.74
CA LEU A 215 -5.08 -12.00 9.32
C LEU A 215 -6.37 -11.33 8.86
N ARG A 216 -7.38 -12.14 8.52
CA ARG A 216 -8.67 -11.68 7.99
C ARG A 216 -9.83 -12.31 8.72
N TYR A 217 -10.90 -11.54 8.84
CA TYR A 217 -12.21 -12.03 9.23
C TYR A 217 -13.27 -11.45 8.30
N GLY A 218 -14.38 -12.16 8.10
CA GLY A 218 -15.50 -11.71 7.29
C GLY A 218 -16.84 -12.26 7.76
N SER A 219 -17.91 -11.54 7.43
CA SER A 219 -19.30 -11.90 7.74
C SER A 219 -20.22 -11.56 6.57
N ILE A 220 -21.18 -12.43 6.28
CA ILE A 220 -22.12 -12.33 5.16
C ILE A 220 -23.55 -12.36 5.71
N PHE A 221 -24.32 -11.31 5.40
CA PHE A 221 -25.69 -11.10 5.84
C PHE A 221 -26.62 -11.12 4.61
N HIS A 222 -27.63 -11.99 4.64
CA HIS A 222 -28.70 -12.03 3.64
C HIS A 222 -29.80 -11.05 4.08
N LEU A 223 -30.09 -10.01 3.28
CA LEU A 223 -31.06 -8.95 3.61
C LEU A 223 -32.42 -9.10 2.89
N ASP A 224 -32.55 -10.11 2.03
CA ASP A 224 -33.78 -10.47 1.32
C ASP A 224 -34.84 -11.14 2.21
N GLY A 225 -34.45 -11.56 3.43
CA GLY A 225 -35.30 -12.31 4.35
C GLY A 225 -35.52 -13.78 3.95
N SER A 226 -34.81 -14.31 2.95
CA SER A 226 -34.96 -15.72 2.53
C SER A 226 -34.24 -16.71 3.47
N ARG A 227 -33.29 -16.23 4.28
CA ARG A 227 -32.35 -17.04 5.08
C ARG A 227 -32.19 -16.47 6.49
N ASN A 228 -32.33 -17.33 7.49
CA ASN A 228 -32.17 -16.98 8.91
C ASN A 228 -30.73 -17.16 9.44
N TRP A 229 -29.74 -17.42 8.57
CA TRP A 229 -28.36 -17.69 8.97
C TRP A 229 -27.36 -16.80 8.20
N SER A 230 -26.25 -16.47 8.86
CA SER A 230 -25.16 -15.65 8.33
C SER A 230 -23.90 -16.49 8.13
N ALA A 231 -23.25 -16.39 6.97
CA ALA A 231 -21.94 -17.02 6.76
C ALA A 231 -20.85 -16.18 7.45
N TRP A 232 -19.75 -16.83 7.85
CA TRP A 232 -18.53 -16.12 8.27
C TRP A 232 -17.28 -16.78 7.71
N SER A 233 -16.20 -16.01 7.65
CA SER A 233 -14.91 -16.49 7.18
C SER A 233 -13.78 -16.03 8.10
N ALA A 234 -12.72 -16.82 8.18
CA ALA A 234 -11.45 -16.39 8.76
C ALA A 234 -10.34 -16.76 7.79
N GLY A 235 -9.29 -15.95 7.68
CA GLY A 235 -8.17 -16.24 6.78
C GLY A 235 -6.85 -15.68 7.26
N SER A 236 -5.79 -16.15 6.63
CA SER A 236 -4.43 -15.68 6.87
C SER A 236 -3.63 -15.68 5.57
N SER A 237 -2.61 -14.83 5.48
CA SER A 237 -1.61 -14.85 4.43
C SER A 237 -0.21 -14.75 5.03
N ILE A 238 0.74 -15.50 4.51
CA ILE A 238 2.17 -15.33 4.81
C ILE A 238 2.96 -15.04 3.55
N GLN A 239 3.64 -13.89 3.55
CA GLN A 239 4.51 -13.44 2.46
C GLN A 239 5.94 -13.93 2.65
N ILE A 240 6.44 -14.70 1.69
CA ILE A 240 7.77 -15.30 1.67
C ILE A 240 8.48 -14.82 0.40
N ASN A 241 9.36 -13.82 0.58
CA ASN A 241 10.08 -13.15 -0.51
C ASN A 241 9.12 -12.52 -1.54
N SER A 242 8.99 -13.11 -2.74
CA SER A 242 8.07 -12.67 -3.79
C SER A 242 6.79 -13.53 -3.89
N SER A 243 6.62 -14.51 -3.00
CA SER A 243 5.43 -15.34 -2.91
C SER A 243 4.54 -14.92 -1.74
N GLU A 244 3.24 -15.14 -1.85
CA GLU A 244 2.30 -15.14 -0.72
C GLU A 244 1.55 -16.48 -0.71
N ILE A 245 1.48 -17.13 0.45
CA ILE A 245 0.63 -18.30 0.68
C ILE A 245 -0.56 -17.84 1.51
N SER A 246 -1.77 -18.01 0.98
CA SER A 246 -3.02 -17.62 1.62
C SER A 246 -3.87 -18.84 1.98
N TYR A 247 -4.46 -18.81 3.16
CA TYR A 247 -5.42 -19.80 3.65
C TYR A 247 -6.71 -19.10 4.09
N ALA A 248 -7.86 -19.73 3.88
CA ALA A 248 -9.12 -19.32 4.45
C ALA A 248 -9.99 -20.51 4.86
N TYR A 249 -10.78 -20.28 5.90
CA TYR A 249 -11.91 -21.10 6.33
C TYR A 249 -13.20 -20.30 6.13
N VAL A 250 -14.27 -20.98 5.70
CA VAL A 250 -15.61 -20.41 5.54
C VAL A 250 -16.64 -21.33 6.21
N GLU A 251 -17.39 -20.78 7.15
CA GLU A 251 -18.57 -21.44 7.70
C GLU A 251 -19.82 -20.93 6.97
N ASP A 252 -20.42 -21.82 6.20
CA ASP A 252 -21.50 -21.54 5.24
C ASP A 252 -22.28 -22.85 5.01
N GLN A 253 -23.61 -22.80 5.14
CA GLN A 253 -24.44 -24.00 5.04
C GLN A 253 -24.62 -24.52 3.61
N GLU A 254 -24.29 -23.71 2.59
CA GLU A 254 -24.32 -24.10 1.18
C GLU A 254 -22.94 -24.55 0.66
N ARG A 255 -21.94 -24.64 1.54
CA ARG A 255 -20.57 -25.04 1.19
C ARG A 255 -20.17 -26.37 1.82
N GLU A 256 -19.99 -27.36 0.95
CA GLU A 256 -19.26 -28.60 1.23
C GLU A 256 -17.78 -28.30 1.47
N ASN A 257 -17.13 -27.61 0.52
CA ASN A 257 -15.75 -27.14 0.68
C ASN A 257 -15.67 -25.87 1.50
N ARG A 258 -15.12 -25.99 2.73
CA ARG A 258 -14.93 -24.91 3.70
C ARG A 258 -13.50 -24.39 3.80
N HIS A 259 -12.53 -25.12 3.27
CA HIS A 259 -11.10 -24.81 3.35
C HIS A 259 -10.57 -24.38 1.99
N PHE A 260 -9.88 -23.23 1.95
CA PHE A 260 -9.34 -22.65 0.73
C PHE A 260 -7.85 -22.34 0.90
N ILE A 261 -7.03 -22.76 -0.06
CA ILE A 261 -5.59 -22.45 -0.12
C ILE A 261 -5.29 -21.86 -1.49
N SER A 262 -4.65 -20.70 -1.54
CA SER A 262 -4.13 -20.14 -2.79
C SER A 262 -2.69 -19.64 -2.62
N VAL A 263 -1.89 -19.78 -3.67
CA VAL A 263 -0.50 -19.30 -3.72
C VAL A 263 -0.38 -18.25 -4.81
N SER A 264 0.16 -17.10 -4.43
CA SER A 264 0.49 -15.98 -5.31
C SER A 264 2.01 -15.90 -5.48
N PHE A 265 2.48 -15.63 -6.70
CA PHE A 265 3.89 -15.45 -7.03
C PHE A 265 4.10 -14.21 -7.89
N THR A 266 4.99 -13.31 -7.45
CA THR A 266 5.22 -12.01 -8.07
C THR A 266 6.55 -11.98 -8.82
N LEU A 267 6.51 -11.94 -10.15
CA LEU A 267 7.65 -11.70 -11.02
C LEU A 267 7.80 -10.20 -11.30
N GLY A 268 8.68 -9.56 -10.55
CA GLY A 268 9.24 -8.28 -10.95
C GLY A 268 10.42 -8.51 -11.89
N PHE A 269 10.33 -8.08 -13.15
CA PHE A 269 11.53 -7.77 -13.91
C PHE A 269 12.30 -6.66 -13.18
N PRO A 270 13.62 -6.78 -13.00
CA PRO A 270 14.42 -5.70 -12.44
C PRO A 270 14.50 -4.57 -13.47
N THR A 271 13.59 -3.59 -13.35
CA THR A 271 13.93 -2.24 -13.80
C THR A 271 14.99 -1.71 -12.83
N ASP A 272 16.12 -1.22 -13.33
CA ASP A 272 17.33 -0.93 -12.53
C ASP A 272 17.14 0.10 -11.40
N ASN A 273 15.99 0.76 -11.39
CA ASN A 273 15.59 1.73 -10.37
C ASN A 273 14.95 1.11 -9.12
N GLU A 274 14.20 0.00 -9.21
CA GLU A 274 13.39 -0.47 -8.07
C GLU A 274 14.20 -1.13 -6.95
N THR A 275 15.03 -2.12 -7.26
CA THR A 275 15.89 -2.82 -6.27
C THR A 275 16.85 -1.86 -5.56
N ASN A 276 17.16 -0.74 -6.23
CA ASN A 276 17.95 0.36 -5.71
C ASN A 276 17.10 1.29 -4.81
N ASN A 277 15.90 1.69 -5.26
CA ASN A 277 15.05 2.64 -4.54
C ASN A 277 14.33 2.06 -3.33
N ASP A 278 13.80 0.84 -3.36
CA ASP A 278 13.09 0.29 -2.18
C ASP A 278 14.07 0.02 -1.03
N ASN A 279 15.25 -0.52 -1.32
CA ASN A 279 16.30 -0.69 -0.31
C ASN A 279 16.83 0.67 0.18
N LYS A 280 17.06 1.66 -0.71
CA LYS A 280 17.37 3.03 -0.27
C LYS A 280 16.27 3.60 0.61
N GLN A 281 15.01 3.59 0.20
CA GLN A 281 13.90 4.14 0.97
C GLN A 281 13.71 3.44 2.31
N LYS A 282 13.98 2.12 2.41
CA LYS A 282 13.90 1.35 3.66
C LYS A 282 15.08 1.62 4.59
N ILE A 283 16.28 1.86 4.04
CA ILE A 283 17.46 2.35 4.78
C ILE A 283 17.28 3.81 5.22
N ILE A 284 16.59 4.63 4.42
CA ILE A 284 16.28 6.05 4.68
C ILE A 284 15.21 6.18 5.78
N ARG A 285 14.10 5.43 5.69
CA ARG A 285 13.01 5.39 6.70
C ARG A 285 13.39 4.76 8.06
N ALA A 286 14.64 4.32 8.21
CA ALA A 286 15.23 3.84 9.44
C ALA A 286 16.61 4.49 9.70
N SER A 287 16.81 5.69 9.13
CA SER A 287 18.13 6.33 9.08
C SER A 287 18.43 7.17 10.31
N HIS A 288 19.73 7.35 10.59
CA HIS A 288 20.17 8.09 11.78
C HIS A 288 19.67 9.54 11.79
N ALA A 289 19.67 10.20 10.62
CA ALA A 289 19.14 11.56 10.50
C ALA A 289 17.62 11.64 10.77
N GLU A 290 16.83 10.64 10.35
CA GLU A 290 15.40 10.59 10.69
C GLU A 290 15.16 10.30 12.17
N THR A 291 15.93 9.40 12.79
CA THR A 291 15.84 9.16 14.25
C THR A 291 16.14 10.43 15.04
N ILE A 292 17.18 11.18 14.66
CA ILE A 292 17.55 12.45 15.30
C ILE A 292 16.48 13.53 15.06
N ALA A 293 15.96 13.66 13.85
CA ALA A 293 14.87 14.61 13.55
C ALA A 293 13.62 14.33 14.40
N ASN A 294 13.20 13.06 14.50
CA ASN A 294 12.08 12.64 15.32
C ASN A 294 12.34 12.88 16.82
N GLN A 295 13.55 12.56 17.32
CA GLN A 295 13.94 12.78 18.72
C GLN A 295 13.83 14.25 19.14
N TYR A 296 14.12 15.18 18.23
CA TYR A 296 14.03 16.62 18.48
C TYR A 296 12.75 17.26 17.91
N ASN A 297 11.72 16.49 17.55
CA ASN A 297 10.47 16.99 16.96
C ASN A 297 10.70 18.03 15.84
N LEU A 298 11.47 17.61 14.83
CA LEU A 298 11.77 18.35 13.61
C LEU A 298 11.28 17.60 12.38
N GLU A 299 10.78 18.33 11.40
CA GLU A 299 10.50 17.76 10.08
C GLU A 299 11.83 17.43 9.37
N ILE A 300 11.96 16.20 8.84
CA ILE A 300 13.21 15.76 8.20
C ILE A 300 13.58 16.63 6.99
N GLU A 301 12.59 17.14 6.25
CA GLU A 301 12.83 18.11 5.17
C GLU A 301 13.47 19.41 5.69
N LEU A 302 13.09 19.88 6.88
CA LEU A 302 13.64 21.09 7.48
C LEU A 302 15.07 20.86 7.96
N LEU A 303 15.32 19.78 8.72
CA LEU A 303 16.67 19.43 9.15
C LEU A 303 17.61 19.21 7.96
N LEU A 304 17.16 18.48 6.93
CA LEU A 304 17.94 18.26 5.71
C LEU A 304 18.24 19.59 5.00
N SER A 305 17.29 20.52 4.95
CA SER A 305 17.48 21.84 4.34
C SER A 305 18.46 22.75 5.10
N MET A 306 18.49 22.68 6.43
CA MET A 306 19.51 23.38 7.23
C MET A 306 20.91 22.83 6.93
N ILE A 307 21.12 21.51 7.08
CA ILE A 307 22.44 20.88 6.87
C ILE A 307 22.92 21.03 5.41
N LYS A 308 21.99 21.08 4.44
CA LYS A 308 22.27 21.39 3.03
C LYS A 308 22.89 22.77 2.85
N VAL A 309 22.37 23.79 3.55
CA VAL A 309 22.82 25.18 3.45
C VAL A 309 24.08 25.43 4.26
N GLU A 310 24.18 24.84 5.46
CA GLU A 310 25.30 25.05 6.39
C GLU A 310 26.61 24.39 5.90
N SER A 311 26.56 23.12 5.51
CA SER A 311 27.77 22.33 5.21
C SER A 311 27.76 21.60 3.86
N ALA A 312 26.63 21.61 3.14
CA ALA A 312 26.36 20.69 2.03
C ALA A 312 26.65 19.21 2.38
N PHE A 313 26.33 18.82 3.64
CA PHE A 313 26.56 17.50 4.24
C PHE A 313 28.03 17.13 4.51
N LYS A 314 28.95 18.10 4.59
CA LYS A 314 30.36 17.87 4.95
C LYS A 314 30.57 17.91 6.47
N PRO A 315 30.93 16.81 7.14
CA PRO A 315 31.12 16.78 8.59
C PRO A 315 32.41 17.45 9.07
N ASP A 316 33.31 17.81 8.14
CA ASP A 316 34.58 18.50 8.36
C ASP A 316 34.61 19.93 7.82
N ALA A 317 33.46 20.49 7.42
CA ALA A 317 33.35 21.89 7.01
C ALA A 317 33.67 22.84 8.16
N ILE A 318 34.47 23.88 7.88
CA ILE A 318 34.77 24.99 8.79
C ILE A 318 34.39 26.30 8.09
N SER A 319 33.62 27.17 8.74
CA SER A 319 33.32 28.52 8.23
C SER A 319 34.47 29.49 8.49
N LYS A 320 34.47 30.62 7.77
CA LYS A 320 35.38 31.75 8.03
C LYS A 320 35.28 32.33 9.45
N SER A 321 34.24 31.97 10.21
CA SER A 321 34.00 32.41 11.58
C SER A 321 34.36 31.33 12.62
N GLY A 322 34.87 30.17 12.23
CA GLY A 322 35.21 29.07 13.15
C GLY A 322 34.02 28.18 13.56
N ALA A 323 32.91 28.26 12.83
CA ALA A 323 31.79 27.33 12.96
C ALA A 323 32.14 25.98 12.30
N VAL A 324 31.75 24.85 12.88
CA VAL A 324 32.26 23.52 12.47
C VAL A 324 31.16 22.48 12.28
N GLY A 325 31.38 21.60 11.30
CA GLY A 325 30.65 20.35 11.07
C GLY A 325 29.29 20.53 10.37
N LEU A 326 28.48 19.48 10.39
CA LEU A 326 27.25 19.37 9.59
C LEU A 326 26.30 20.57 9.75
N GLY A 327 26.04 20.98 10.98
CA GLY A 327 25.18 22.13 11.31
C GLY A 327 25.94 23.42 11.65
N GLN A 328 27.23 23.52 11.31
CA GLN A 328 28.09 24.69 11.53
C GLN A 328 27.95 25.29 12.95
N LEU A 329 28.35 24.53 13.97
CA LEU A 329 28.27 24.99 15.36
C LEU A 329 29.51 25.82 15.74
N MET A 330 29.28 27.02 16.25
CA MET A 330 30.31 27.87 16.86
C MET A 330 30.84 27.24 18.17
N PRO A 331 32.09 27.50 18.59
CA PRO A 331 32.67 26.85 19.77
C PRO A 331 31.88 27.06 21.07
N PRO A 332 31.38 28.27 21.43
CA PRO A 332 30.57 28.46 22.63
C PRO A 332 29.25 27.69 22.54
N THR A 333 28.49 27.87 21.45
CA THR A 333 27.19 27.21 21.21
C THR A 333 27.29 25.69 21.27
N ALA A 334 28.38 25.11 20.74
CA ALA A 334 28.62 23.67 20.85
C ALA A 334 28.81 23.21 22.31
N ARG A 335 29.50 24.00 23.15
CA ARG A 335 29.68 23.73 24.58
C ARG A 335 28.40 23.93 25.38
N ASP A 336 27.58 24.94 25.05
CA ASP A 336 26.23 25.12 25.61
C ASP A 336 25.32 23.91 25.27
N LEU A 337 25.56 23.28 24.12
CA LEU A 337 24.94 22.03 23.69
C LEU A 337 25.66 20.78 24.26
N GLY A 338 26.64 20.92 25.15
CA GLY A 338 27.34 19.80 25.80
C GLY A 338 28.25 18.97 24.89
N LEU A 339 28.63 19.48 23.72
CA LEU A 339 29.73 18.91 22.94
C LEU A 339 31.05 19.38 23.56
N ARG A 340 32.01 18.46 23.70
CA ARG A 340 33.36 18.82 24.16
C ARG A 340 34.13 19.49 23.03
N VAL A 341 34.50 20.76 23.25
CA VAL A 341 35.23 21.61 22.29
C VAL A 341 36.35 22.33 23.05
N PRO A 342 37.63 22.09 22.72
CA PRO A 342 38.74 22.84 23.31
C PRO A 342 38.67 24.33 22.99
N ASP A 343 39.34 25.14 23.78
CA ASP A 343 39.66 26.51 23.38
C ASP A 343 40.85 26.52 22.42
N TYR A 344 40.78 27.38 21.42
CA TYR A 344 41.74 27.51 20.34
C TYR A 344 42.12 28.97 20.16
N GLU A 345 43.42 29.27 20.12
CA GLU A 345 43.93 30.59 19.78
C GLU A 345 43.44 31.05 18.39
N ASN A 346 43.35 30.11 17.44
CA ASN A 346 42.72 30.31 16.15
C ASN A 346 41.50 29.40 15.97
N ILE A 347 40.30 29.91 16.26
CA ILE A 347 39.03 29.19 16.10
C ILE A 347 38.72 28.75 14.66
N THR A 348 39.42 29.28 13.65
CA THR A 348 39.28 28.87 12.24
C THR A 348 40.21 27.71 11.85
N GLN A 349 41.14 27.32 12.72
CA GLN A 349 42.05 26.19 12.55
C GLN A 349 42.02 25.24 13.78
N PRO A 350 40.84 24.70 14.16
CA PRO A 350 40.70 23.77 15.27
C PRO A 350 41.31 22.39 14.96
N ASN A 351 41.45 21.55 15.98
CA ASN A 351 41.92 20.18 15.79
C ASN A 351 40.79 19.31 15.19
N HIS A 352 41.00 18.82 13.96
CA HIS A 352 40.03 18.02 13.20
C HIS A 352 39.73 16.62 13.79
N ASN A 353 40.42 16.19 14.85
CA ASN A 353 40.16 14.91 15.49
C ASN A 353 38.83 14.93 16.25
N SER A 354 37.86 14.13 15.82
CA SER A 354 36.53 14.00 16.44
C SER A 354 36.55 13.48 17.89
N LYS A 355 37.67 12.91 18.35
CA LYS A 355 37.92 12.56 19.76
C LYS A 355 38.44 13.74 20.59
N ILE A 356 38.82 14.87 19.98
CA ILE A 356 39.33 16.08 20.64
C ILE A 356 38.29 17.20 20.58
N ASP A 357 37.80 17.56 19.39
CA ASP A 357 36.68 18.49 19.18
C ASP A 357 35.49 17.72 18.59
N GLU A 358 34.44 17.58 19.39
CA GLU A 358 33.30 16.74 19.06
C GLU A 358 32.37 17.37 18.00
N ARG A 359 32.62 18.61 17.58
CA ARG A 359 31.96 19.20 16.40
C ARG A 359 32.37 18.49 15.10
N PHE A 360 33.53 17.83 15.07
CA PHE A 360 33.93 16.95 13.96
C PHE A 360 33.37 15.52 14.06
N ASN A 361 32.69 15.15 15.16
CA ASN A 361 31.89 13.94 15.17
C ASN A 361 30.53 14.23 14.51
N ALA A 362 30.31 13.66 13.33
CA ALA A 362 29.12 13.93 12.51
C ALA A 362 27.80 13.70 13.25
N ARG A 363 27.72 12.64 14.08
CA ARG A 363 26.51 12.30 14.84
C ARG A 363 26.23 13.33 15.95
N LYS A 364 27.22 13.59 16.82
CA LYS A 364 27.10 14.58 17.90
C LYS A 364 26.84 15.99 17.38
N ASN A 365 27.47 16.38 16.26
CA ASN A 365 27.23 17.67 15.62
C ASN A 365 25.78 17.80 15.13
N LEU A 366 25.24 16.76 14.47
CA LEU A 366 23.86 16.74 14.00
C LEU A 366 22.84 16.73 15.15
N GLU A 367 23.11 16.02 16.25
CA GLU A 367 22.30 16.02 17.47
C GLU A 367 22.31 17.40 18.15
N GLY A 368 23.48 18.05 18.25
CA GLY A 368 23.62 19.42 18.72
C GLY A 368 22.85 20.43 17.87
N ALA A 369 23.04 20.40 16.56
CA ALA A 369 22.35 21.25 15.59
C ALA A 369 20.83 21.07 15.63
N SER A 370 20.35 19.82 15.71
CA SER A 370 18.91 19.51 15.78
C SER A 370 18.28 20.07 17.05
N ARG A 371 18.93 19.90 18.20
CA ARG A 371 18.49 20.51 19.47
C ARG A 371 18.50 22.03 19.42
N TYR A 372 19.55 22.65 18.87
CA TYR A 372 19.63 24.10 18.76
C TYR A 372 18.53 24.66 17.84
N LEU A 373 18.28 24.03 16.71
CA LEU A 373 17.16 24.37 15.82
C LEU A 373 15.80 24.23 16.52
N ARG A 374 15.59 23.15 17.29
CA ARG A 374 14.38 22.96 18.10
C ARG A 374 14.21 24.11 19.10
N MET A 375 15.25 24.45 19.87
CA MET A 375 15.25 25.58 20.80
C MET A 375 14.92 26.92 20.13
N MET A 376 15.40 27.16 18.90
CA MET A 376 15.04 28.37 18.14
C MET A 376 13.59 28.33 17.68
N LEU A 377 13.11 27.20 17.15
CA LEU A 377 11.72 27.04 16.74
C LEU A 377 10.75 27.16 17.93
N ASP A 378 11.11 26.69 19.12
CA ASP A 378 10.32 26.84 20.34
C ASP A 378 10.24 28.32 20.77
N ARG A 379 11.37 29.04 20.76
CA ARG A 379 11.44 30.47 21.08
C ARG A 379 10.54 31.33 20.18
N TYR A 380 10.37 30.96 18.92
CA TYR A 380 9.55 31.70 17.94
C TYR A 380 8.27 30.94 17.53
N HIS A 381 7.71 30.11 18.42
CA HIS A 381 6.39 29.47 18.27
C HIS A 381 6.18 28.70 16.95
N ASN A 382 7.22 27.98 16.49
CA ASN A 382 7.30 27.29 15.19
C ASN A 382 7.22 28.20 13.95
N ASN A 383 7.43 29.52 14.07
CA ASN A 383 7.69 30.37 12.92
C ASN A 383 9.07 30.03 12.33
N TYR A 384 9.07 29.30 11.22
CA TYR A 384 10.30 28.81 10.60
C TYR A 384 11.23 29.94 10.15
N ALA A 385 10.70 31.06 9.63
CA ALA A 385 11.52 32.17 9.18
C ALA A 385 12.31 32.81 10.35
N LEU A 386 11.68 33.00 11.51
CA LEU A 386 12.32 33.52 12.71
C LEU A 386 13.25 32.48 13.37
N GLY A 387 12.84 31.22 13.46
CA GLY A 387 13.66 30.13 14.01
C GLY A 387 14.95 29.90 13.22
N ILE A 388 14.87 29.88 11.89
CA ILE A 388 16.05 29.80 11.01
C ILE A 388 16.91 31.07 11.13
N SER A 389 16.29 32.25 11.21
CA SER A 389 17.02 33.52 11.44
C SER A 389 17.84 33.48 12.73
N ALA A 390 17.24 32.99 13.81
CA ALA A 390 17.87 32.94 15.12
C ALA A 390 18.94 31.85 15.24
N TYR A 391 18.80 30.75 14.48
CA TYR A 391 19.87 29.76 14.32
C TYR A 391 21.11 30.42 13.68
N ASN A 392 20.92 31.13 12.57
CA ASN A 392 22.00 31.72 11.78
C ASN A 392 22.63 32.98 12.41
N ALA A 393 21.82 33.95 12.85
CA ALA A 393 22.30 35.24 13.39
C ALA A 393 22.58 35.20 14.92
N GLY A 394 22.14 34.13 15.59
CA GLY A 394 22.02 34.05 17.04
C GLY A 394 20.71 34.71 17.55
N PRO A 395 20.03 34.13 18.55
CA PRO A 395 18.71 34.60 19.00
C PRO A 395 18.71 36.01 19.62
N GLY A 396 19.87 36.53 20.04
CA GLY A 396 20.00 37.92 20.49
C GLY A 396 19.92 38.97 19.37
N ARG A 397 19.81 38.56 18.09
CA ARG A 397 19.68 39.44 16.92
C ARG A 397 18.33 39.35 16.21
N VAL A 398 17.36 38.60 16.78
CA VAL A 398 16.06 38.33 16.15
C VAL A 398 14.93 38.70 17.11
N GLY A 399 14.14 39.71 16.72
CA GLY A 399 12.91 40.10 17.41
C GLY A 399 11.69 39.41 16.80
N GLU A 400 10.59 40.16 16.69
CA GLU A 400 9.33 39.69 16.08
C GLU A 400 9.41 39.52 14.55
N ASN A 401 10.44 40.11 13.92
CA ASN A 401 10.67 40.09 12.48
C ASN A 401 12.03 39.47 12.14
N VAL A 402 12.16 38.95 10.92
CA VAL A 402 13.45 38.56 10.32
C VAL A 402 14.34 39.82 10.30
N PRO A 403 15.55 39.80 10.86
CA PRO A 403 16.40 40.97 10.91
C PRO A 403 16.89 41.32 9.50
N SER A 404 17.03 42.62 9.19
CA SER A 404 17.54 43.14 7.91
C SER A 404 19.05 42.93 7.73
N ILE A 405 19.52 41.73 8.04
CA ILE A 405 20.88 41.24 7.85
C ILE A 405 20.87 40.45 6.55
N ARG A 406 21.40 41.04 5.47
CA ARG A 406 21.38 40.50 4.09
C ARG A 406 21.91 39.07 3.95
N GLU A 407 22.75 38.61 4.87
CA GLU A 407 23.20 37.22 4.95
C GLU A 407 22.13 36.29 5.53
N THR A 408 21.48 36.67 6.63
CA THR A 408 20.41 35.93 7.30
C THR A 408 19.16 35.83 6.44
N GLU A 409 18.72 36.93 5.80
CA GLU A 409 17.62 36.92 4.83
C GLU A 409 17.87 35.90 3.70
N ARG A 410 19.09 35.91 3.15
CA ARG A 410 19.54 34.97 2.12
C ARG A 410 19.65 33.54 2.63
N HIS A 411 20.05 33.34 3.89
CA HIS A 411 20.10 32.03 4.52
C HIS A 411 18.69 31.45 4.66
N VAL A 412 17.76 32.19 5.27
CA VAL A 412 16.34 31.81 5.43
C VAL A 412 15.72 31.47 4.08
N GLY A 413 15.91 32.32 3.06
CA GLY A 413 15.40 32.08 1.71
C GLY A 413 15.95 30.80 1.06
N LYS A 414 17.23 30.47 1.29
CA LYS A 414 17.82 29.20 0.81
C LYS A 414 17.24 27.98 1.54
N VAL A 415 17.15 28.03 2.87
CA VAL A 415 16.64 26.91 3.69
C VAL A 415 15.19 26.63 3.32
N LEU A 416 14.31 27.64 3.31
CA LEU A 416 12.90 27.47 2.96
C LEU A 416 12.71 26.97 1.52
N ASN A 417 13.53 27.44 0.56
CA ASN A 417 13.50 26.93 -0.81
C ASN A 417 13.84 25.42 -0.86
N TYR A 418 14.91 24.97 -0.18
CA TYR A 418 15.23 23.54 -0.10
C TYR A 418 14.17 22.74 0.64
N TYR A 419 13.59 23.27 1.73
CA TYR A 419 12.48 22.65 2.46
C TYR A 419 11.28 22.37 1.54
N TYR A 420 10.78 23.37 0.83
CA TYR A 420 9.66 23.19 -0.12
C TYR A 420 10.02 22.31 -1.32
N GLN A 421 11.29 22.31 -1.77
CA GLN A 421 11.77 21.35 -2.79
C GLN A 421 11.76 19.91 -2.26
N TYR A 422 12.20 19.66 -1.03
CA TYR A 422 12.19 18.32 -0.45
C TYR A 422 10.76 17.82 -0.14
N LYS A 423 9.82 18.72 0.19
CA LYS A 423 8.38 18.40 0.31
C LYS A 423 7.74 18.04 -1.03
N SER A 424 8.14 18.70 -2.12
CA SER A 424 7.56 18.49 -3.46
C SER A 424 8.27 17.43 -4.31
N LYS A 425 9.53 17.08 -4.00
CA LYS A 425 10.37 16.14 -4.76
C LYS A 425 10.98 15.08 -3.84
N PRO A 426 10.25 13.98 -3.52
CA PRO A 426 10.71 12.93 -2.63
C PRO A 426 12.06 12.31 -3.04
N ASP A 427 12.34 12.15 -4.32
CA ASP A 427 13.60 11.53 -4.78
C ASP A 427 14.82 12.43 -4.54
N LEU A 428 14.67 13.75 -4.68
CA LEU A 428 15.71 14.72 -4.34
C LEU A 428 16.00 14.69 -2.83
N LYS A 429 14.94 14.62 -2.00
CA LYS A 429 15.08 14.43 -0.55
C LYS A 429 15.82 13.13 -0.25
N ASN A 430 15.40 12.01 -0.83
CA ASN A 430 16.01 10.69 -0.62
C ASN A 430 17.49 10.68 -1.03
N GLN A 431 17.85 11.34 -2.13
CA GLN A 431 19.23 11.43 -2.62
C GLN A 431 20.15 12.22 -1.67
N ASP A 432 19.69 13.36 -1.15
CA ASP A 432 20.46 14.18 -0.22
C ASP A 432 20.48 13.59 1.21
N LEU A 433 19.38 12.97 1.65
CA LEU A 433 19.29 12.26 2.92
C LEU A 433 20.21 11.03 2.95
N LEU A 434 20.46 10.39 1.82
CA LEU A 434 21.49 9.35 1.70
C LEU A 434 22.91 9.91 1.95
N LYS A 435 23.23 11.11 1.43
CA LYS A 435 24.53 11.78 1.65
C LYS A 435 24.74 12.14 3.12
N LEU A 436 23.70 12.70 3.76
CA LEU A 436 23.72 12.98 5.20
C LEU A 436 23.97 11.70 6.02
N ASN A 437 23.30 10.59 5.70
CA ASN A 437 23.51 9.34 6.41
C ASN A 437 24.84 8.64 6.09
N GLN A 438 25.46 8.91 4.94
CA GLN A 438 26.85 8.54 4.68
C GLN A 438 27.80 9.35 5.58
N ALA A 439 27.62 10.68 5.68
CA ALA A 439 28.44 11.52 6.54
C ALA A 439 28.38 11.12 8.03
N ILE A 440 27.23 10.64 8.52
CA ILE A 440 27.07 10.14 9.90
C ILE A 440 27.78 8.80 10.14
N LYS A 441 27.94 7.95 9.11
CA LYS A 441 28.41 6.55 9.27
C LYS A 441 29.93 6.35 9.30
N PHE A 442 30.72 7.34 8.87
CA PHE A 442 32.11 7.10 8.43
C PHE A 442 33.24 7.61 9.35
N ARG A 443 32.96 8.18 10.53
CA ARG A 443 33.99 8.62 11.52
C ARG A 443 33.52 8.53 12.97
#